data_AF-A0A6N2WHX5-F1
#
_entry.id   AF-A0A6N2WHX5-F1
#
_cell.length_a   1.000
_cell.length_b   1.000
_cell.length_c   1.000
_cell.angle_alpha   90.00
_cell.angle_beta   90.00
_cell.angle_gamma   90.00
#
_symmetry.space_group_name_H-M   'P 1'
#
loop_
_entity.id
_entity.type
_entity.pdbx_description
1 polymer ?
#
loop_
_entity_poly.entity_id
_entity_poly.type
_entity_poly.pdbx_seq_one_letter_code
_entity_poly.pdbx_strand_id
1 'polypeptide(L)'
;MTVEEFADAIINSDRMKIISQGQEIYVGFLAKLRTMDIFEQIRNKKIALFRAVPEIRHKSWKELELIPPIEPEQMPEYSFSDLRMTLYYTLYI
;
A
#
# COMPACT_ATOMS: atom_id res chain seq x y z
N MET A 1 -2.69 -19.48 3.66
CA MET A 1 -2.94 -18.04 3.76
C MET A 1 -3.66 -17.56 2.53
N THR A 2 -4.98 -17.49 2.64
CA THR A 2 -5.85 -16.75 1.73
C THR A 2 -5.84 -15.26 2.08
N VAL A 3 -6.45 -14.43 1.23
CA VAL A 3 -6.62 -12.99 1.51
C VAL A 3 -7.45 -12.77 2.78
N GLU A 4 -8.48 -13.59 3.01
CA GLU A 4 -9.30 -13.52 4.23
C GLU A 4 -8.51 -13.87 5.49
N GLU A 5 -7.77 -14.98 5.46
CA GLU A 5 -6.93 -15.40 6.60
C GLU A 5 -5.90 -14.31 6.96
N PHE A 6 -5.34 -13.62 5.97
CA PHE A 6 -4.44 -12.48 6.21
C PHE A 6 -5.18 -11.25 6.74
N ALA A 7 -6.34 -10.93 6.15
CA ALA A 7 -7.16 -9.79 6.56
C ALA A 7 -7.67 -9.91 8.01
N ASP A 8 -7.88 -11.13 8.50
CA ASP A 8 -8.27 -11.39 9.89
C ASP A 8 -7.09 -11.33 10.88
N ALA A 9 -5.85 -11.38 10.37
CA ALA A 9 -4.63 -11.29 11.17
C ALA A 9 -4.13 -9.85 11.36
N ILE A 10 -4.80 -8.85 10.78
CA ILE A 10 -4.41 -7.44 10.82
C ILE A 10 -5.61 -6.55 11.23
N ILE A 11 -5.39 -5.24 11.41
CA ILE A 11 -6.45 -4.33 11.89
C ILE A 11 -7.06 -3.49 10.77
N ASN A 12 -8.30 -3.06 10.97
CA ASN A 12 -9.10 -2.30 10.01
C ASN A 12 -8.44 -1.00 9.50
N SER A 13 -7.56 -0.40 10.30
CA SER A 13 -6.80 0.81 9.96
C SER A 13 -5.53 0.55 9.17
N ASP A 14 -5.14 -0.71 8.96
CA ASP A 14 -3.99 -1.04 8.14
C ASP A 14 -4.27 -0.75 6.66
N ARG A 15 -3.22 -0.27 5.97
CA ARG A 15 -3.29 0.00 4.54
C ARG A 15 -2.82 -1.21 3.75
N MET A 16 -3.64 -1.59 2.80
CA MET A 16 -3.46 -2.73 1.92
C MET A 16 -3.21 -2.24 0.50
N LYS A 17 -2.37 -2.99 -0.22
CA LYS A 17 -2.24 -2.92 -1.68
C LYS A 17 -2.43 -4.34 -2.21
N ILE A 18 -3.30 -4.52 -3.20
CA ILE A 18 -3.52 -5.84 -3.80
C ILE A 18 -3.16 -5.76 -5.28
N ILE A 19 -2.26 -6.65 -5.69
CA ILE A 19 -1.77 -6.75 -7.05
C ILE A 19 -2.21 -8.10 -7.61
N SER A 20 -2.88 -8.09 -8.75
CA SER A 20 -3.20 -9.30 -9.49
C SER A 20 -2.80 -9.16 -10.94
N GLN A 21 -2.12 -10.16 -11.49
CA GLN A 21 -1.58 -10.16 -12.86
C GLN A 21 -0.75 -8.89 -13.18
N GLY A 22 0.01 -8.40 -12.19
CA GLY A 22 0.82 -7.19 -12.31
C GLY A 22 0.05 -5.87 -12.25
N GLN A 23 -1.28 -5.89 -12.11
CA GLN A 23 -2.10 -4.70 -11.98
C GLN A 23 -2.51 -4.46 -10.52
N GLU A 24 -2.48 -3.21 -10.10
CA GLU A 24 -3.02 -2.77 -8.82
C GLU A 24 -4.55 -2.76 -8.90
N ILE A 25 -5.19 -3.69 -8.18
CA ILE A 25 -6.66 -3.81 -8.17
C ILE A 25 -7.28 -3.14 -6.94
N TYR A 26 -6.46 -2.84 -5.93
CA TYR A 26 -6.89 -2.16 -4.72
C TYR A 26 -5.73 -1.48 -3.99
N VAL A 27 -5.94 -0.24 -3.56
CA VAL A 27 -5.11 0.46 -2.54
C VAL A 27 -6.00 1.22 -1.58
N GLY A 28 -5.82 0.98 -0.29
CA GLY A 28 -6.60 1.66 0.74
C GLY A 28 -6.61 0.94 2.08
N PHE A 29 -7.53 1.33 2.96
CA PHE A 29 -7.68 0.73 4.28
C PHE A 29 -8.42 -0.61 4.22
N LEU A 30 -8.01 -1.60 5.02
CA LEU A 30 -8.72 -2.88 5.12
C LEU A 30 -10.22 -2.70 5.38
N ALA A 31 -10.60 -1.77 6.26
CA ALA A 31 -12.00 -1.46 6.53
C ALA A 31 -12.80 -1.16 5.25
N LYS A 32 -12.20 -0.41 4.32
CA LYS A 32 -12.83 -0.04 3.05
C LYS A 32 -12.87 -1.24 2.11
N LEU A 33 -11.80 -2.02 2.04
CA LEU A 33 -11.74 -3.23 1.21
C LEU A 33 -12.91 -4.17 1.53
N ARG A 34 -13.15 -4.45 2.82
CA ARG A 34 -14.21 -5.38 3.26
C ARG A 34 -15.63 -4.96 2.83
N THR A 35 -15.85 -3.69 2.51
CA THR A 35 -17.14 -3.18 2.02
C THR A 35 -17.30 -3.24 0.50
N MET A 36 -16.27 -3.64 -0.23
CA MET A 36 -16.26 -3.61 -1.70
C MET A 36 -16.46 -5.01 -2.27
N ASP A 37 -17.19 -5.11 -3.38
CA ASP A 37 -17.44 -6.37 -4.08
C ASP A 37 -16.15 -7.12 -4.47
N ILE A 38 -15.07 -6.37 -4.72
CA ILE A 38 -13.77 -6.96 -5.03
C ILE A 38 -13.26 -7.86 -3.91
N PHE A 39 -13.57 -7.58 -2.65
CA PHE A 39 -13.15 -8.41 -1.54
C PHE A 39 -13.79 -9.81 -1.62
N GLU A 40 -15.08 -9.90 -1.91
CA GLU A 40 -15.75 -11.20 -2.11
C GLU A 40 -15.14 -11.99 -3.28
N GLN A 41 -14.67 -11.30 -4.33
CA GLN A 41 -14.03 -11.94 -5.48
C GLN A 41 -12.62 -12.49 -5.17
N ILE A 42 -11.94 -11.96 -4.16
CA ILE A 42 -10.53 -12.29 -3.87
C ILE A 42 -10.30 -12.95 -2.51
N ARG A 43 -11.25 -12.90 -1.57
CA ARG A 43 -11.08 -13.36 -0.17
C ARG A 43 -10.55 -14.80 -0.06
N ASN A 44 -10.95 -15.67 -0.99
CA ASN A 44 -10.56 -17.08 -1.04
C ASN A 44 -9.28 -17.34 -1.87
N LYS A 45 -8.73 -16.34 -2.56
CA LYS A 45 -7.49 -16.50 -3.34
C LYS A 45 -6.31 -16.68 -2.40
N LYS A 46 -5.38 -17.55 -2.79
CA LYS A 46 -4.11 -17.74 -2.08
C LYS A 46 -3.18 -16.55 -2.35
N ILE A 47 -2.50 -16.10 -1.30
CA ILE A 47 -1.46 -15.10 -1.43
C ILE A 47 -0.20 -15.78 -1.98
N ALA A 48 0.27 -15.33 -3.15
CA ALA A 48 1.51 -15.81 -3.75
C ALA A 48 2.74 -15.15 -3.12
N LEU A 49 2.62 -13.86 -2.76
CA LEU A 49 3.68 -13.08 -2.13
C LEU A 49 3.08 -12.00 -1.22
N PHE A 50 3.70 -11.80 -0.06
CA PHE A 50 3.41 -10.70 0.84
C PHE A 50 4.65 -9.80 0.99
N ARG A 51 4.45 -8.49 0.98
CA ARG A 51 5.50 -7.49 1.26
C ARG A 51 4.95 -6.36 2.13
N ALA A 52 5.68 -5.99 3.17
CA ALA A 52 5.45 -4.73 3.89
C ALA A 52 6.30 -3.63 3.23
N VAL A 53 5.66 -2.75 2.46
CA VAL A 53 6.36 -1.73 1.66
C VAL A 53 6.14 -0.36 2.30
N PRO A 54 7.18 0.28 2.87
CA PRO A 54 7.08 1.65 3.33
C PRO A 54 7.10 2.59 2.12
N GLU A 55 6.15 3.51 2.11
CA GLU A 55 6.11 4.63 1.19
C GLU A 55 6.48 5.90 1.97
N ILE A 56 7.52 6.60 1.51
CA ILE A 56 7.99 7.84 2.12
C ILE A 56 7.71 8.97 1.15
N ARG A 57 6.92 9.97 1.57
CA ARG A 57 6.60 11.15 0.74
C ARG A 57 6.76 12.43 1.56
N HIS A 58 7.09 13.54 0.89
CA HIS A 58 7.02 14.86 1.49
C HIS A 58 5.57 15.24 1.84
N LYS A 59 5.32 15.89 2.99
CA LYS A 59 3.96 16.19 3.48
C LYS A 59 3.14 17.07 2.54
N SER A 60 3.76 18.05 1.89
CA SER A 60 3.13 18.98 0.93
C SER A 60 3.43 18.65 -0.53
N TRP A 61 3.74 17.39 -0.86
CA TRP A 61 4.17 17.01 -2.23
C TRP A 61 3.18 17.41 -3.34
N LYS A 62 1.86 17.38 -3.07
CA LYS A 62 0.83 17.80 -4.03
C LYS A 62 0.74 19.32 -4.21
N GLU A 63 0.95 20.06 -3.13
CA GLU A 63 0.83 21.54 -3.12
C GLU A 63 2.07 22.20 -3.73
N LEU A 64 3.21 21.52 -3.62
CA LEU A 64 4.50 22.00 -4.11
C LEU A 64 4.83 21.48 -5.53
N GLU A 65 3.90 20.77 -6.18
CA GLU A 65 4.07 20.12 -7.50
C GLU A 65 5.39 19.33 -7.62
N LEU A 66 5.86 18.76 -6.50
CA LEU A 66 7.17 18.11 -6.45
C LEU A 66 7.14 16.81 -7.25
N ILE A 67 7.98 16.74 -8.28
CA ILE A 67 8.29 15.50 -8.99
C ILE A 67 9.09 14.61 -8.02
N PRO A 68 8.80 13.29 -7.93
CA PRO A 68 9.62 12.36 -7.16
C PRO A 68 11.10 12.44 -7.59
N PRO A 69 12.06 12.16 -6.69
CA PRO A 69 13.48 12.18 -7.05
C PRO A 69 13.73 11.35 -8.30
N ILE A 70 14.38 11.98 -9.28
CA ILE A 70 14.60 11.45 -10.63
C ILE A 70 15.83 10.53 -10.67
N GLU A 71 16.73 10.57 -9.68
CA GLU A 71 17.97 9.76 -9.69
C GLU A 71 18.34 9.18 -8.30
N PRO A 72 18.82 7.91 -8.23
CA PRO A 72 19.23 7.25 -6.97
C PRO A 72 20.45 7.89 -6.27
N GLU A 73 21.20 8.73 -6.98
CA GLU A 73 22.54 9.20 -6.59
C GLU A 73 22.52 10.56 -5.88
N GLN A 74 21.40 11.28 -5.92
CA GLN A 74 21.17 12.49 -5.13
C GLN A 74 19.98 12.26 -4.19
N MET A 75 20.27 12.01 -2.91
CA MET A 75 19.21 12.03 -1.88
C MET A 75 18.62 13.44 -1.81
N PRO A 76 17.32 13.62 -2.01
CA PRO A 76 16.67 14.87 -1.68
C PRO A 76 16.89 15.20 -0.20
N GLU A 77 17.40 16.39 0.09
CA GLU A 77 17.57 16.87 1.45
C GLU A 77 16.21 17.31 2.02
N TYR A 78 15.38 16.35 2.41
CA TYR A 78 14.20 16.61 3.22
C TYR A 78 14.52 16.36 4.69
N SER A 79 14.12 17.26 5.58
CA SER A 79 14.12 16.94 7.00
C SER A 79 13.15 15.79 7.25
N PHE A 80 13.47 14.88 8.19
CA PHE A 80 12.52 13.85 8.63
C PHE A 80 11.19 14.45 9.12
N SER A 81 11.20 15.70 9.61
CA SER A 81 9.98 16.43 9.95
C SER A 81 9.04 16.66 8.77
N ASP A 82 9.56 16.65 7.55
CA ASP A 82 8.81 17.01 6.34
C ASP A 82 8.33 15.75 5.61
N LEU A 83 8.79 14.58 6.04
CA LEU A 83 8.43 13.30 5.49
C LEU A 83 7.23 12.69 6.24
N ARG A 84 6.37 12.01 5.48
CA ARG A 84 5.33 11.12 5.97
C ARG A 84 5.64 9.72 5.47
N MET A 85 5.83 8.80 6.39
CA MET A 85 5.91 7.38 6.08
C MET A 85 4.51 6.75 6.17
N THR A 86 4.17 5.96 5.16
CA THR A 86 2.97 5.13 5.12
C THR A 86 3.38 3.70 4.83
N LEU A 87 3.01 2.75 5.68
CA LEU A 87 3.26 1.34 5.42
C LEU A 87 2.08 0.72 4.67
N TYR A 88 2.37 -0.02 3.59
CA TYR A 88 1.38 -0.82 2.86
C TYR A 88 1.70 -2.32 3.01
N TYR A 89 0.71 -3.10 3.43
CA TYR A 89 0.71 -4.55 3.27
C TYR A 89 0.32 -4.89 1.84
N THR A 90 1.31 -5.29 1.05
CA THR A 90 1.15 -5.58 -0.39
C THR A 90 0.99 -7.08 -0.60
N LEU A 91 -0.16 -7.48 -1.11
CA LEU A 91 -0.49 -8.87 -1.44
C LEU A 91 -0.47 -9.06 -2.96
N TYR A 92 0.22 -10.11 -3.40
CA TYR A 92 0.19 -10.56 -4.79
C TYR A 92 -0.68 -11.81 -4.87
N ILE A 93 -1.69 -11.79 -5.75
CA ILE A 93 -2.72 -12.84 -5.90
C ILE A 93 -3.05 -13.16 -7.36
#